data_AF-A0A1X7K2Y9-F1
#
_entry.id   AF-A0A1X7K2Y9-F1
#
_cell.length_a   1.000
_cell.length_b   1.000
_cell.length_c   1.000
_cell.angle_alpha   90.00
_cell.angle_beta   90.00
_cell.angle_gamma   90.00
#
_symmetry.space_group_name_H-M   'P 1'
#
loop_
_entity.id
_entity.type
_entity.pdbx_description
1 polymer ?
#
loop_
_entity_poly.entity_id
_entity_poly.type
_entity_poly.pdbx_seq_one_letter_code
_entity_poly.pdbx_strand_id
1 'polypeptide(L)' 'MAVSKERIDYLINHLNHKDLELVTDLMERLVQNNPPSDVPIDDEPTTDADIKAIKAAHEAMNNGELINLEDIEHELRN' A
#
# COMPACT_ATOMS: atom_id res chain seq x y z
N MET A 1 0.35 -1.05 10.14
CA MET A 1 -1.11 -1.15 10.00
C MET A 1 -1.57 -2.48 10.61
N ALA A 2 -2.27 -2.47 11.75
CA ALA A 2 -2.78 -3.70 12.36
C ALA A 2 -4.25 -3.90 11.95
N VAL A 3 -4.50 -4.74 10.95
CA VAL A 3 -5.86 -5.20 10.64
C VAL A 3 -6.22 -6.26 11.69
N SER A 4 -7.32 -6.08 12.43
CA SER A 4 -7.73 -7.07 13.43
C SER A 4 -8.14 -8.38 12.76
N LYS A 5 -7.93 -9.50 13.47
CA LYS A 5 -8.37 -10.83 12.99
C LYS A 5 -9.85 -10.83 12.62
N GLU A 6 -10.68 -10.19 13.45
CA GLU A 6 -12.12 -10.04 13.23
C GLU A 6 -12.46 -9.33 11.91
N ARG A 7 -11.66 -8.33 11.53
CA ARG A 7 -11.83 -7.60 10.27
C ARG A 7 -11.48 -8.48 9.07
N ILE A 8 -10.46 -9.33 9.19
CA ILE A 8 -10.08 -10.30 8.15
C ILE A 8 -11.19 -11.35 8.00
N ASP A 9 -11.66 -11.93 9.10
CA ASP A 9 -12.73 -12.92 9.10
C ASP A 9 -14.02 -12.36 8.50
N TYR A 10 -14.36 -11.10 8.81
CA TYR A 10 -15.49 -10.40 8.19
C TYR A 10 -15.33 -10.31 6.67
N LEU A 11 -14.16 -9.92 6.18
CA LEU A 11 -13.90 -9.74 4.74
C LEU A 11 -13.96 -11.08 4.00
N ILE A 12 -13.38 -12.14 4.57
CA ILE A 12 -13.39 -13.48 3.96
C ILE A 12 -14.83 -14.02 3.85
N ASN A 13 -15.65 -13.83 4.89
CA ASN A 13 -17.02 -14.31 4.90
C ASN A 13 -17.96 -13.56 3.93
N HIS A 14 -17.57 -12.38 3.43
CA HIS A 14 -18.34 -11.61 2.47
C HIS A 14 -17.91 -11.83 1.01
N LEU A 15 -16.89 -12.67 0.77
CA LEU A 15 -16.47 -13.02 -0.58
C LEU A 15 -17.35 -14.13 -1.16
N ASN A 16 -17.64 -14.03 -2.47
CA ASN A 16 -18.26 -15.13 -3.19
C ASN A 16 -17.26 -16.28 -3.37
N HIS A 17 -17.74 -17.52 -3.48
CA HIS A 17 -16.87 -18.71 -3.62
C HIS A 17 -15.86 -18.61 -4.77
N LYS A 18 -16.23 -17.95 -5.88
CA LYS A 18 -15.32 -17.72 -7.01
C LYS A 18 -14.14 -16.81 -6.65
N ASP A 19 -14.36 -15.84 -5.76
CA ASP A 19 -13.35 -14.88 -5.33
C ASP A 19 -12.50 -15.45 -4.19
N LEU A 20 -13.01 -16.46 -3.48
CA LEU A 20 -12.31 -17.13 -2.38
C LEU A 20 -11.10 -17.92 -2.89
N GLU A 21 -11.22 -18.59 -4.02
CA GLU A 21 -10.11 -19.31 -4.67
C GLU A 21 -9.00 -18.34 -5.10
N LEU A 22 -9.39 -17.20 -5.70
CA LEU A 22 -8.46 -16.14 -6.11
C LEU A 22 -7.74 -15.51 -4.90
N VAL A 23 -8.46 -15.21 -3.83
CA VAL A 23 -7.88 -14.64 -2.61
C VAL A 23 -6.94 -15.64 -1.93
N THR A 24 -7.24 -16.93 -2.00
CA THR A 24 -6.36 -17.97 -1.45
C THR A 24 -5.03 -18.03 -2.20
N ASP A 25 -5.03 -18.05 -3.54
CA ASP A 25 -3.81 -18.02 -4.37
C ASP A 25 -3.01 -16.71 -4.13
N LEU A 26 -3.70 -15.57 -4.01
CA LEU A 26 -3.06 -14.29 -3.73
C LEU A 26 -2.41 -14.25 -2.33
N MET A 27 -3.11 -14.75 -1.31
CA MET A 27 -2.59 -14.84 0.07
C MET A 27 -1.40 -15.81 0.14
N GLU A 28 -1.47 -16.95 -0.55
CA GLU A 28 -0.38 -17.91 -0.61
C GLU A 28 0.88 -17.29 -1.24
N ARG A 29 0.74 -16.56 -2.36
CA ARG A 29 1.85 -15.83 -2.97
C ARG A 29 2.41 -14.72 -2.09
N LEU A 30 1.56 -14.02 -1.34
CA LEU A 30 1.97 -12.98 -0.40
C LEU A 30 2.79 -13.56 0.77
N VAL A 31 2.37 -14.71 1.29
CA VAL A 31 3.08 -15.40 2.38
C VAL A 31 4.39 -16.01 1.88
N GLN A 32 4.40 -16.62 0.70
CA GLN A 32 5.57 -17.27 0.13
C GLN A 32 6.64 -16.27 -0.35
N ASN A 33 6.24 -15.09 -0.83
CA ASN A 33 7.15 -14.03 -1.28
C ASN A 33 7.56 -13.04 -0.20
N ASN A 34 7.29 -13.35 1.07
CA ASN A 34 7.86 -12.61 2.18
C ASN A 34 9.08 -13.40 2.67
N PRO A 35 10.29 -13.22 2.10
CA PRO A 35 11.49 -13.61 2.84
C PRO A 35 11.39 -12.98 4.23
N PRO A 36 11.94 -13.57 5.31
CA PRO A 36 11.94 -12.94 6.63
C PRO A 36 12.54 -11.56 6.44
N SER A 37 11.64 -10.57 6.37
CA SER A 37 12.05 -9.26 5.97
C SER A 37 12.59 -8.70 7.26
N ASP A 38 13.91 -8.63 7.34
CA ASP A 38 14.59 -7.60 8.11
C ASP A 38 14.24 -6.24 7.50
N VAL A 39 12.96 -5.97 7.19
CA VAL A 39 12.49 -4.62 6.98
C VAL A 39 12.63 -4.00 8.36
N PRO A 40 13.59 -3.07 8.53
CA PRO A 40 13.74 -2.39 9.79
C PRO A 40 12.38 -1.77 10.10
N ILE A 41 11.85 -2.04 11.28
CA ILE A 41 10.72 -1.24 11.76
C ILE A 41 11.25 0.19 11.79
N ASP A 42 10.61 1.06 11.01
CA ASP A 42 10.90 2.48 11.00
C ASP A 42 10.43 3.07 12.34
N ASP A 43 11.29 2.87 13.34
CA ASP A 43 11.12 3.36 14.71
C ASP A 43 11.60 4.83 14.84
N GLU A 44 11.88 5.51 13.71
CA GLU A 44 12.23 6.92 13.74
C GLU A 44 11.02 7.75 14.21
N PRO A 45 11.21 8.66 15.19
CA PRO A 45 10.13 9.52 15.63
C PRO A 45 9.73 10.47 14.50
N THR A 46 8.42 10.62 14.26
CA THR A 46 7.91 11.59 13.29
C THR A 46 8.46 12.98 13.59
N THR A 47 9.21 13.53 12.65
CA THR A 47 9.85 14.84 12.77
C THR A 47 8.98 15.95 12.18
N ASP A 48 9.29 17.20 12.52
CA ASP A 48 8.65 18.37 11.90
C ASP A 48 8.92 18.45 10.39
N ALA A 49 10.01 17.85 9.91
CA ALA A 49 10.30 17.77 8.48
C ALA A 49 9.30 16.86 7.77
N ASP A 50 8.95 15.73 8.37
CA ASP A 50 7.97 14.78 7.83
C ASP A 50 6.59 15.42 7.75
N ILE A 51 6.19 16.13 8.81
CA ILE A 51 4.90 16.86 8.83
C ILE A 51 4.85 17.92 7.74
N LYS A 52 5.95 18.64 7.50
CA LYS A 52 6.04 19.63 6.42
C LYS A 52 6.00 18.98 5.04
N ALA A 53 6.68 17.86 4.86
CA ALA A 53 6.69 17.11 3.60
C ALA A 53 5.28 16.60 3.26
N ILE A 54 4.55 16.06 4.25
CA ILE A 54 3.17 15.60 4.06
C ILE A 54 2.25 16.75 3.66
N LYS A 55 2.37 17.92 4.31
CA LYS A 55 1.58 19.11 3.95
C LYS A 55 1.90 19.61 2.54
N ALA A 56 3.18 19.70 2.19
CA ALA A 56 3.61 20.11 0.87
C ALA A 56 3.10 19.15 -0.22
N ALA A 57 3.10 17.83 0.04
CA ALA A 57 2.54 16.84 -0.87
C ALA A 57 1.02 17.00 -1.06
N HIS A 58 0.29 17.26 0.02
CA HIS A 58 -1.16 17.53 -0.06
C HIS A 58 -1.45 18.83 -0.82
N GLU A 59 -0.64 19.87 -0.64
CA GLU A 59 -0.76 21.13 -1.37
C GLU A 59 -0.46 20.92 -2.86
N ALA A 60 0.63 20.23 -3.21
CA ALA A 60 0.97 19.88 -4.59
C ALA A 60 -0.12 19.04 -5.26
N MET A 61 -0.72 18.10 -4.54
CA MET A 61 -1.86 17.31 -5.00
C MET A 61 -3.07 18.20 -5.31
N ASN A 62 -3.42 19.12 -4.41
CA ASN A 62 -4.53 20.04 -4.62
C ASN A 62 -4.27 21.04 -5.75
N ASN A 63 -3.02 21.42 -5.95
CA ASN A 63 -2.60 22.32 -7.02
C ASN A 63 -2.46 21.61 -8.38
N GLY A 64 -2.56 20.28 -8.43
CA GLY A 64 -2.40 19.49 -9.66
C GLY A 64 -0.95 19.45 -10.16
N GLU A 65 0.03 19.68 -9.29
CA GLU A 65 1.47 19.68 -9.62
C GLU A 65 2.10 18.29 -9.52
N LEU A 66 1.32 17.27 -9.18
CA LEU A 66 1.79 15.89 -9.14
C LEU A 66 1.90 15.31 -10.56
N ILE A 67 2.90 14.46 -10.72
CA ILE A 67 3.13 13.71 -11.95
C ILE A 67 2.04 12.64 -12.08
N ASN A 68 1.32 12.62 -13.21
CA ASN A 68 0.31 11.60 -13.43
C ASN A 68 0.97 10.29 -13.83
N LEU A 69 0.26 9.18 -13.62
CA LEU A 69 0.72 7.86 -14.04
C LEU A 69 1.04 7.83 -15.55
N GLU A 70 0.26 8.55 -16.35
CA GLU A 70 0.46 8.68 -17.80
C GLU A 70 1.79 9.36 -18.15
N ASP A 71 2.22 10.34 -17.35
CA ASP A 71 3.49 11.05 -17.54
C ASP A 71 4.68 10.11 -17.24
N ILE A 72 4.56 9.29 -16.19
CA ILE A 72 5.57 8.28 -15.82
C ILE A 72 5.67 7.19 -16.91
N GLU A 73 4.54 6.74 -17.45
CA GLU A 73 4.53 5.75 -18.54
C GLU A 73 5.19 6.28 -19.82
N HIS A 74 5.04 7.58 -20.10
CA HIS A 74 5.69 8.21 -21.25
C HIS A 74 7.20 8.33 -21.08
N GLU A 75 7.67 8.67 -19.87
CA GLU A 75 9.11 8.73 -19.57
C GLU A 75 9.79 7.35 -19.60
N LEU A 76 9.12 6.29 -19.12
CA LEU A 76 9.69 4.93 -19.10
C LEU A 76 9.71 4.23 -20.46
N ARG A 77 8.97 4.74 -21.45
CA ARG A 77 8.87 4.16 -22.80
C ARG A 77 9.74 4.89 -23.84
N ASN A 78 10.37 5.99 -23.47
CA ASN A 78 11.40 6.69 -24.27
C ASN A 78 12.81 6.31 -23.81
#